data_AF-A0A399HIJ5-F1
#
_entry.id   AF-A0A399HIJ5-F1
#
_cell.length_a   1.000
_cell.length_b   1.000
_cell.length_c   1.000
_cell.angle_alpha   90.00
_cell.angle_beta   90.00
_cell.angle_gamma   90.00
#
_symmetry.space_group_name_H-M   'P 1'
#
loop_
_entity.id
_entity.type
_entity.pdbx_description
1 polymer ?
#
loop_
_entity_poly.entity_id
_entity_poly.type
_entity_poly.pdbx_seq_one_letter_code
_entity_poly.pdbx_strand_id
1 'polypeptide(L)'
;MDFASPAPVPPPVTTIAWRLAHIIVSCLGYRVGWHFGGQDVDSATFAYAGTADEALHQLDEMYGRWHAGVGALSDTDLENPPTVGPERVPMEGIVLHVNRELIHHGAEISLLRDLYLRQDGSVQVPVDRRT
;
A
#
# COMPACT_ATOMS: atom_id res chain seq x y z
N MET A 1 -3.33 7.24 9.08
CA MET A 1 -4.36 6.47 8.34
C MET A 1 -5.62 6.43 9.17
N ASP A 2 -6.78 6.72 8.57
CA ASP A 2 -8.05 6.58 9.28
C ASP A 2 -8.45 5.11 9.32
N PHE A 3 -8.60 4.56 10.52
CA PHE A 3 -9.04 3.19 10.80
C PHE A 3 -10.15 3.22 11.84
N ALA A 4 -11.20 2.42 11.64
CA ALA A 4 -12.33 2.32 12.57
C ALA A 4 -12.68 0.85 12.83
N SER A 5 -13.00 0.52 14.08
CA SER A 5 -13.46 -0.81 14.50
C SER A 5 -14.70 -0.70 15.41
N PRO A 6 -15.86 -1.26 15.03
CA PRO A 6 -16.11 -1.93 13.74
C PRO A 6 -16.05 -0.94 12.56
N ALA A 7 -15.77 -1.45 11.37
CA ALA A 7 -15.74 -0.62 10.16
C ALA A 7 -17.16 -0.09 9.83
N PRO A 8 -17.27 1.13 9.25
CA PRO A 8 -18.54 1.65 8.75
C PRO A 8 -19.16 0.74 7.69
N VAL A 9 -20.50 0.74 7.58
CA VAL A 9 -21.25 -0.03 6.58
C VAL A 9 -22.13 0.90 5.74
N PRO A 10 -21.91 1.02 4.42
CA PRO A 10 -20.80 0.43 3.65
C PRO A 10 -19.45 1.07 4.00
N PRO A 11 -18.31 0.38 3.79
CA PRO A 11 -17.01 1.00 3.94
C PRO A 11 -16.85 2.13 2.91
N PRO A 12 -16.25 3.27 3.29
CA PRO A 12 -15.95 4.32 2.33
C PRO A 12 -14.93 3.84 1.31
N VAL A 13 -15.01 4.37 0.08
CA VAL A 13 -13.96 4.15 -0.92
C VAL A 13 -12.72 4.92 -0.48
N THR A 14 -11.61 4.20 -0.27
CA THR A 14 -10.34 4.81 0.13
C THR A 14 -9.74 5.63 -1.01
N THR A 15 -8.90 6.62 -0.68
CA THR A 15 -8.25 7.49 -1.68
C THR A 15 -6.97 6.85 -2.23
N ILE A 16 -6.39 7.44 -3.29
CA ILE A 16 -5.04 7.05 -3.78
C ILE A 16 -3.99 7.25 -2.66
N ALA A 17 -4.08 8.38 -1.93
CA ALA A 17 -3.18 8.66 -0.81
C ALA A 17 -3.28 7.60 0.29
N TRP A 18 -4.50 7.15 0.63
CA TRP A 18 -4.69 6.09 1.62
C TRP A 18 -4.07 4.77 1.15
N ARG A 19 -4.24 4.40 -0.13
CA ARG A 19 -3.67 3.16 -0.68
C ARG A 19 -2.16 3.18 -0.73
N LEU A 20 -1.55 4.31 -1.10
CA LEU A 20 -0.09 4.48 -1.02
C LEU A 20 0.38 4.35 0.43
N ALA A 21 -0.27 5.02 1.37
CA ALA A 21 0.05 4.92 2.79
C ALA A 21 -0.05 3.47 3.32
N HIS A 22 -1.07 2.71 2.90
CA HIS A 22 -1.23 1.30 3.26
C HIS A 22 -0.09 0.43 2.70
N ILE A 23 0.27 0.59 1.42
CA ILE A 23 1.40 -0.15 0.82
C ILE A 23 2.70 0.19 1.56
N ILE A 24 2.98 1.47 1.77
CA ILE A 24 4.23 1.97 2.37
C ILE A 24 4.38 1.45 3.81
N VAL A 25 3.33 1.54 4.62
CA VAL A 25 3.40 1.26 6.07
C VAL A 25 3.01 -0.18 6.39
N SER A 26 1.78 -0.55 6.03
CA SER A 26 1.17 -1.82 6.44
C SER A 26 1.74 -3.02 5.69
N CYS A 27 2.05 -2.85 4.40
CA CYS A 27 2.60 -3.92 3.57
C CYS A 27 4.12 -4.01 3.71
N LEU A 28 4.83 -2.90 3.46
CA LEU A 28 6.29 -2.87 3.39
C LEU A 28 6.94 -2.48 4.73
N GLY A 29 6.60 -1.32 5.27
CA GLY A 29 7.31 -0.69 6.40
C GLY A 29 7.40 -1.58 7.64
N TYR A 30 6.29 -2.15 8.08
CA TYR A 30 6.29 -3.09 9.21
C TYR A 30 7.21 -4.29 8.97
N ARG A 31 7.17 -4.88 7.77
CA ARG A 31 7.95 -6.09 7.45
C ARG A 31 9.43 -5.79 7.24
N VAL A 32 9.76 -4.62 6.70
CA VAL A 32 11.13 -4.12 6.64
C VAL A 32 11.69 -3.94 8.06
N GLY A 33 10.91 -3.35 8.97
CA GLY A 33 11.29 -3.20 10.38
C GLY A 33 11.48 -4.54 11.08
N TRP A 34 10.52 -5.45 10.95
CA TRP A 34 10.56 -6.75 11.61
C TRP A 34 11.65 -7.69 11.08
N HIS A 35 11.81 -7.76 9.76
CA HIS A 35 12.55 -8.86 9.14
C HIS A 35 13.92 -8.44 8.60
N PHE A 36 14.15 -7.15 8.32
CA PHE A 36 15.34 -6.68 7.62
C PHE A 36 16.07 -5.52 8.31
N GLY A 37 15.89 -5.39 9.62
CA GLY A 37 16.62 -4.40 10.44
C GLY A 37 16.29 -2.95 10.07
N GLY A 38 15.11 -2.71 9.51
CA GLY A 38 14.60 -1.35 9.29
C GLY A 38 14.33 -0.61 10.61
N GLN A 39 14.11 0.69 10.51
CA GLN A 39 13.57 1.45 11.64
C GLN A 39 12.18 0.93 12.00
N ASP A 40 11.85 0.94 13.29
CA ASP A 40 10.50 0.64 13.75
C ASP A 40 9.51 1.59 13.07
N VAL A 41 8.61 1.01 12.28
CA VAL A 41 7.51 1.72 11.64
C VAL A 41 6.27 1.51 12.50
N ASP A 42 5.53 2.58 12.77
CA ASP A 42 4.23 2.54 13.42
C ASP A 42 3.24 3.45 12.70
N SER A 43 2.15 2.89 12.20
CA SER A 43 1.09 3.62 11.49
C SER A 43 0.49 4.78 12.29
N ALA A 44 0.56 4.77 13.62
CA ALA A 44 0.08 5.86 14.47
C ALA A 44 1.02 7.08 14.49
N THR A 45 2.32 6.85 14.31
CA THR A 45 3.36 7.90 14.42
C THR A 45 4.08 8.18 13.10
N PHE A 46 3.85 7.38 12.07
CA PHE A 46 4.46 7.52 10.76
C PHE A 46 4.15 8.89 10.14
N ALA A 47 5.19 9.57 9.67
CA ALA A 47 5.08 10.85 8.99
C ALA A 47 4.60 10.63 7.54
N TYR A 48 3.29 10.49 7.35
CA TYR A 48 2.69 10.32 6.03
C TYR A 48 3.01 11.50 5.11
N ALA A 49 3.36 11.20 3.87
CA ALA A 49 3.61 12.18 2.82
C ALA A 49 2.44 13.18 2.66
N GLY A 50 2.77 14.46 2.55
CA GLY A 50 1.81 15.54 2.27
C GLY A 50 1.62 15.78 0.77
N THR A 51 2.51 15.23 -0.07
CA THR A 51 2.52 15.39 -1.52
C THR A 51 2.67 14.06 -2.25
N ALA A 52 2.33 14.04 -3.55
CA ALA A 52 2.50 12.85 -4.38
C ALA A 52 3.98 12.46 -4.53
N ASP A 53 4.88 13.43 -4.71
CA ASP A 53 6.31 13.18 -4.87
C ASP A 53 6.92 12.59 -3.59
N GLU A 54 6.56 13.13 -2.42
CA GLU A 54 6.96 12.54 -1.13
C GLU A 54 6.42 11.12 -0.95
N ALA A 55 5.18 10.85 -1.37
CA ALA A 55 4.60 9.51 -1.26
C ALA A 55 5.33 8.50 -2.16
N LEU A 56 5.72 8.91 -3.37
CA LEU A 56 6.51 8.08 -4.28
C LEU A 56 7.91 7.82 -3.73
N HIS A 57 8.58 8.83 -3.15
CA HIS A 57 9.86 8.62 -2.48
C HIS A 57 9.75 7.65 -1.29
N GLN A 58 8.71 7.79 -0.45
CA GLN A 58 8.47 6.85 0.66
C GLN A 58 8.22 5.42 0.15
N LEU A 59 7.49 5.27 -0.97
CA LEU A 59 7.27 3.99 -1.61
C LEU A 59 8.57 3.37 -2.12
N ASP A 60 9.37 4.13 -2.86
CA ASP A 60 10.65 3.66 -3.41
C ASP A 60 11.63 3.27 -2.30
N GLU A 61 11.67 4.03 -1.20
CA GLU A 61 12.51 3.71 -0.05
C GLU A 61 12.11 2.37 0.60
N MET A 62 10.83 2.20 0.93
CA MET A 62 10.36 0.98 1.59
C MET A 62 10.43 -0.22 0.66
N TYR A 63 10.10 -0.05 -0.62
CA TYR A 63 10.24 -1.09 -1.62
C TYR A 63 11.70 -1.49 -1.80
N GLY A 64 12.62 -0.53 -1.90
CA GLY A 64 14.05 -0.79 -2.05
C GLY A 64 14.62 -1.60 -0.88
N ARG A 65 14.25 -1.25 0.36
CA ARG A 65 14.66 -2.00 1.56
C ARG A 65 14.06 -3.41 1.58
N TRP A 66 12.78 -3.54 1.28
CA TRP A 66 12.11 -4.84 1.19
C TRP A 66 12.76 -5.73 0.13
N HIS A 67 12.98 -5.18 -1.08
CA HIS A 67 13.58 -5.91 -2.19
C HIS A 67 15.01 -6.36 -1.88
N ALA A 68 15.83 -5.49 -1.29
CA ALA A 68 17.19 -5.85 -0.88
C ALA A 68 17.20 -6.92 0.22
N GLY A 69 16.30 -6.82 1.21
CA GLY A 69 16.15 -7.81 2.27
C GLY A 69 15.75 -9.19 1.74
N VAL A 70 14.72 -9.24 0.89
CA VAL A 70 14.28 -10.49 0.23
C VAL A 70 15.39 -11.08 -0.64
N GLY A 71 16.13 -10.24 -1.37
CA GLY A 71 17.25 -10.67 -2.21
C GLY A 71 18.45 -11.24 -1.44
N ALA A 72 18.53 -11.02 -0.12
CA ALA A 72 19.58 -11.55 0.74
C ALA A 72 19.19 -12.86 1.45
N LEU A 73 17.94 -13.31 1.33
CA LEU A 73 17.46 -14.54 1.94
C LEU A 73 18.06 -15.78 1.24
N SER A 74 18.46 -16.76 2.03
CA SER A 74 18.76 -18.11 1.55
C SER A 74 17.49 -18.95 1.41
N ASP A 75 17.59 -20.09 0.72
CA ASP A 75 16.49 -21.06 0.64
C ASP A 75 16.02 -21.51 2.05
N THR A 76 16.96 -21.69 2.97
CA THR A 76 16.62 -22.02 4.37
C THR A 76 15.87 -20.89 5.06
N ASP A 77 16.22 -19.63 4.80
CA ASP A 77 15.47 -18.50 5.38
C ASP A 77 14.05 -18.42 4.81
N LEU A 78 13.87 -18.75 3.53
CA LEU A 78 12.56 -18.77 2.86
C LEU A 78 11.61 -19.82 3.45
N GLU A 79 12.11 -21.03 3.66
CA GLU A 79 11.34 -22.20 4.11
C GLU A 79 10.96 -22.16 5.60
N ASN A 80 11.55 -21.24 6.37
CA ASN A 80 11.34 -21.17 7.81
C ASN A 80 10.58 -19.88 8.22
N PRO A 81 9.79 -19.93 9.31
CA PRO A 81 9.19 -18.72 9.86
C PRO A 81 10.25 -17.71 10.35
N PRO A 82 9.98 -16.40 10.25
CA PRO A 82 10.89 -15.39 10.78
C PRO A 82 11.00 -15.50 12.30
N THR A 83 12.17 -15.14 12.82
CA THR A 83 12.46 -15.14 14.27
C THR A 83 11.92 -13.89 14.97
N VAL A 84 11.58 -12.84 14.21
CA VAL A 84 11.11 -11.54 14.68
C VAL A 84 9.76 -11.21 14.01
N GLY A 85 9.00 -10.31 14.63
CA GLY A 85 7.68 -9.89 14.14
C GLY A 85 6.55 -10.83 14.56
N PRO A 86 5.29 -10.54 14.16
CA PRO A 86 4.12 -11.31 14.56
C PRO A 86 3.80 -12.48 13.64
N GLU A 87 4.38 -12.52 12.43
CA GLU A 87 4.08 -13.53 11.41
C GLU A 87 4.72 -14.88 11.79
N ARG A 88 3.95 -15.98 11.67
CA ARG A 88 4.36 -17.34 12.08
C ARG A 88 4.31 -18.36 10.95
N VAL A 89 4.28 -17.88 9.71
CA VAL A 89 4.33 -18.68 8.48
C VAL A 89 5.73 -18.59 7.86
N PRO A 90 6.14 -19.54 7.00
CA PRO A 90 7.39 -19.44 6.26
C PRO A 90 7.56 -18.09 5.55
N MET A 91 8.79 -17.60 5.47
CA MET A 91 9.11 -16.31 4.86
C MET A 91 8.65 -16.22 3.40
N GLU A 92 8.70 -17.31 2.63
CA GLU A 92 8.13 -17.36 1.27
C GLU A 92 6.63 -17.01 1.21
N GLY A 93 5.86 -17.39 2.24
CA GLY A 93 4.44 -17.08 2.36
C GLY A 93 4.20 -15.61 2.67
N ILE A 94 5.08 -15.01 3.46
CA ILE A 94 5.10 -13.57 3.74
C ILE A 94 5.41 -12.81 2.45
N VAL A 95 6.45 -13.23 1.71
CA VAL A 95 6.84 -12.63 0.43
C VAL A 95 5.71 -12.72 -0.59
N LEU A 96 5.06 -13.88 -0.71
CA LEU A 96 3.89 -14.06 -1.56
C LEU A 96 2.75 -13.12 -1.15
N HIS A 97 2.46 -13.01 0.13
CA HIS A 97 1.42 -12.12 0.63
C HIS A 97 1.71 -10.66 0.28
N VAL A 98 2.93 -10.18 0.52
CA VAL A 98 3.34 -8.80 0.17
C VAL A 98 3.18 -8.56 -1.32
N ASN A 99 3.60 -9.49 -2.18
CA ASN A 99 3.40 -9.36 -3.63
C ASN A 99 1.91 -9.25 -4.00
N ARG A 100 1.03 -10.03 -3.37
CA ARG A 100 -0.41 -9.95 -3.62
C ARG A 100 -0.98 -8.58 -3.20
N GLU A 101 -0.56 -8.05 -2.06
CA GLU A 101 -0.98 -6.73 -1.58
C GLU A 101 -0.52 -5.61 -2.53
N LEU A 102 0.74 -5.63 -2.96
CA LEU A 102 1.30 -4.65 -3.90
C LEU A 102 0.56 -4.67 -5.25
N ILE A 103 0.32 -5.85 -5.80
CA ILE A 103 -0.42 -6.01 -7.06
C ILE A 103 -1.87 -5.54 -6.89
N HIS A 104 -2.53 -5.98 -5.82
CA HIS A 104 -3.93 -5.65 -5.56
C HIS A 104 -4.13 -4.13 -5.43
N HIS A 105 -3.42 -3.48 -4.51
CA HIS A 105 -3.58 -2.06 -4.27
C HIS A 105 -2.97 -1.20 -5.38
N GLY A 106 -1.91 -1.67 -6.05
CA GLY A 106 -1.37 -1.02 -7.25
C GLY A 106 -2.38 -0.99 -8.40
N ALA A 107 -3.15 -2.06 -8.59
CA ALA A 107 -4.23 -2.10 -9.58
C ALA A 107 -5.36 -1.13 -9.22
N GLU A 108 -5.75 -1.06 -7.94
CA GLU A 108 -6.76 -0.09 -7.50
C GLU A 108 -6.30 1.36 -7.68
N ILE A 109 -5.04 1.68 -7.35
CA ILE A 109 -4.45 3.01 -7.60
C ILE A 109 -4.51 3.35 -9.09
N SER A 110 -4.12 2.41 -9.94
CA SER A 110 -4.12 2.59 -11.40
C SER A 110 -5.53 2.85 -11.93
N LEU A 111 -6.51 2.06 -11.47
CA LEU A 111 -7.92 2.26 -11.81
C LEU A 111 -8.44 3.63 -11.39
N LEU A 112 -8.16 4.05 -10.16
CA LEU A 112 -8.63 5.35 -9.65
C LEU A 112 -7.99 6.52 -10.41
N ARG A 113 -6.71 6.40 -10.78
CA ARG A 113 -6.02 7.41 -11.60
C ARG A 113 -6.65 7.51 -12.99
N ASP A 114 -6.96 6.38 -13.61
CA ASP A 114 -7.61 6.35 -14.92
C ASP A 114 -9.03 6.93 -14.86
N LEU A 115 -9.82 6.59 -13.84
CA LEU A 115 -11.16 7.14 -13.65
C LEU A 115 -11.13 8.66 -13.43
N TYR A 116 -10.16 9.16 -12.64
CA TYR A 116 -9.97 10.60 -12.44
C TYR A 116 -9.71 11.33 -13.77
N LEU A 117 -8.84 10.79 -14.62
CA LEU A 117 -8.55 11.36 -15.94
C LEU A 117 -9.73 11.31 -16.91
N ARG A 118 -10.73 10.46 -16.67
CA ARG A 118 -11.93 10.32 -17.53
C ARG A 118 -13.18 11.01 -16.97
N GLN A 119 -13.07 11.79 -15.90
CA GLN A 119 -14.23 12.55 -15.36
C GLN A 119 -14.77 13.61 -16.33
N ASP A 120 -13.99 14.06 -17.32
CA ASP A 120 -14.39 15.11 -18.28
C ASP A 120 -15.28 14.62 -19.46
N GLY A 121 -15.85 13.42 -19.37
CA GLY A 121 -16.69 12.81 -20.42
C GLY A 121 -18.20 13.01 -20.31
N SER A 122 -18.71 13.67 -19.27
CA SER A 122 -20.16 13.84 -19.10
C SER A 122 -20.53 15.19 -18.45
N VAL A 123 -20.80 16.20 -19.28
CA VAL A 123 -22.06 16.97 -19.37
C VAL A 123 -21.87 18.12 -20.39
N GLN A 124 -22.47 17.98 -21.56
CA GLN A 124 -23.31 19.06 -22.12
C GLN A 124 -24.58 18.42 -22.66
N VAL A 125 -25.66 18.48 -21.87
CA VAL A 125 -27.01 18.39 -22.40
C VAL A 125 -27.43 19.82 -22.69
N PRO A 126 -27.57 20.25 -23.96
CA PRO A 126 -28.17 21.53 -24.26
C PRO A 126 -29.62 21.50 -23.78
N VAL A 127 -29.94 22.34 -22.80
CA VAL A 127 -31.33 22.67 -22.46
C VAL A 127 -31.86 23.50 -23.62
N ASP A 128 -32.58 22.86 -24.54
CA ASP A 128 -33.39 23.60 -25.51
C ASP A 128 -34.62 24.17 -24.78
N ARG A 129 -34.57 25.49 -24.56
CA ARG A 129 -35.72 26.26 -24.09
C ARG A 129 -36.66 26.45 -25.26
N ARG A 130 -37.82 25.78 -25.19
CA ARG A 130 -38.99 26.09 -26.03
C ARG A 130 -39.23 27.60 -26.06
N THR A 131 -39.37 28.13 -27.27
CA THR A 131 -40.36 29.17 -27.61
C THR A 131 -41.01 28.76 -28.91
#